data_AF-A0A0M1J034-F1
#
_entry.id   AF-A0A0M1J034-F1
#
_cell.length_a   1.000
_cell.length_b   1.000
_cell.length_c   1.000
_cell.angle_alpha   90.00
_cell.angle_beta   90.00
_cell.angle_gamma   90.00
#
_symmetry.space_group_name_H-M   'P 1'
#
loop_
_entity.id
_entity.type
_entity.pdbx_description
1 polymer ?
#
loop_
_entity_poly.entity_id
_entity_poly.type
_entity_poly.pdbx_seq_one_letter_code
_entity_poly.pdbx_strand_id
1 'polypeptide(L)'
;MISIDEFVDSLYKGINGNEKEIKDFKEEMKEHLIETVNELKSEGNTEEESLKIAYERFGDVKVINNGLFKLFNKQKKFIRFILIFAVTFLLIGVSSYIFMSQRDLKFQKEQKILTKGILETLGNNDNITEENKSKIKELAKKYDYINYIALFKISDNPKMKREIEEDKELNINGIYIYPFDIKMAKVMYPNNAKQLTKQDGYDRSTVAATNKKWVIQYEYKNFIHSYIENYSSRIVYSNLDYSTATFNYKNSIYLIIIGGTLLILWIILRLYNRVNLKLVK
;
A
#
# COMPACT_ATOMS: atom_id res chain seq x y z
N MET A 1 -62.17 -18.79 -5.07
CA MET A 1 -60.82 -19.31 -5.39
C MET A 1 -59.91 -18.13 -5.72
N ILE A 2 -58.63 -18.16 -5.36
CA ILE A 2 -57.67 -17.08 -5.72
C ILE A 2 -57.33 -17.21 -7.21
N SER A 3 -57.10 -16.12 -7.93
CA SER A 3 -56.71 -16.16 -9.34
C SER A 3 -55.25 -16.64 -9.51
N ILE A 4 -54.87 -17.12 -10.70
CA ILE A 4 -53.49 -17.52 -11.03
C ILE A 4 -52.52 -16.36 -10.78
N ASP A 5 -52.90 -15.14 -11.18
CA ASP A 5 -52.08 -13.93 -10.97
C ASP A 5 -51.86 -13.63 -9.49
N GLU A 6 -52.91 -13.65 -8.68
CA GLU A 6 -52.81 -13.43 -7.25
C GLU A 6 -52.03 -14.55 -6.55
N PHE A 7 -52.16 -15.80 -7.00
CA PHE A 7 -51.37 -16.92 -6.50
C PHE A 7 -49.89 -16.70 -6.81
N VAL A 8 -49.52 -16.43 -8.06
CA VAL A 8 -48.15 -16.10 -8.47
C VAL A 8 -47.60 -14.93 -7.67
N ASP A 9 -48.34 -13.82 -7.56
CA ASP A 9 -47.92 -12.66 -6.77
C ASP A 9 -47.71 -12.98 -5.29
N SER A 10 -48.55 -13.85 -4.72
CA SER A 10 -48.40 -14.30 -3.34
C SER A 10 -47.14 -15.13 -3.11
N LEU A 11 -46.65 -15.83 -4.14
CA LEU A 11 -45.43 -16.65 -4.07
C LEU A 11 -44.16 -15.82 -4.03
N TYR A 12 -44.16 -14.65 -4.68
CA TYR A 12 -43.03 -13.71 -4.72
C TYR A 12 -43.10 -12.61 -3.65
N LYS A 13 -44.13 -12.60 -2.81
CA LYS A 13 -44.32 -11.59 -1.76
C LYS A 13 -43.18 -11.67 -0.73
N GLY A 14 -42.37 -10.61 -0.64
CA GLY A 14 -41.21 -10.52 0.27
C GLY A 14 -39.89 -11.02 -0.31
N ILE A 15 -39.85 -11.38 -1.59
CA ILE A 15 -38.59 -11.66 -2.31
C ILE A 15 -37.94 -10.32 -2.69
N ASN A 16 -36.77 -10.05 -2.12
CA ASN A 16 -35.95 -8.90 -2.49
C ASN A 16 -34.94 -9.35 -3.57
N GLY A 17 -34.80 -8.61 -4.67
CA GLY A 17 -33.93 -9.01 -5.78
C GLY A 17 -33.99 -8.03 -6.96
N ASN A 18 -33.41 -8.41 -8.10
CA ASN A 18 -33.52 -7.62 -9.33
C ASN A 18 -34.97 -7.68 -9.82
N GLU A 19 -35.66 -6.53 -9.89
CA GLU A 19 -37.07 -6.45 -10.29
C GLU A 19 -37.35 -7.09 -11.65
N LYS A 20 -36.41 -6.96 -12.60
CA LYS A 20 -36.54 -7.57 -13.93
C LYS A 20 -36.49 -9.09 -13.86
N GLU A 21 -35.53 -9.65 -13.12
CA GLU A 21 -35.43 -11.11 -12.95
C GLU A 21 -36.67 -11.65 -12.23
N ILE A 22 -37.14 -10.96 -11.18
CA ILE A 22 -38.36 -11.35 -10.46
C ILE A 22 -39.57 -11.33 -11.40
N LYS A 23 -39.66 -10.33 -12.27
CA LYS A 23 -40.74 -10.22 -13.26
C LYS A 23 -40.69 -11.35 -14.28
N ASP A 24 -39.51 -11.61 -14.87
CA ASP A 24 -39.33 -12.68 -15.86
C ASP A 24 -39.72 -14.05 -15.26
N PHE A 25 -39.30 -14.34 -14.02
CA PHE A 25 -39.68 -15.57 -13.31
C PHE A 25 -41.17 -15.65 -12.94
N LYS A 26 -41.83 -14.51 -12.68
CA LYS A 26 -43.28 -14.47 -12.47
C LYS A 26 -44.03 -14.83 -13.75
N GLU A 27 -43.60 -14.29 -14.89
CA GLU A 27 -44.23 -14.54 -16.19
C GLU A 27 -44.07 -16.01 -16.59
N GLU A 28 -42.86 -16.58 -16.49
CA GLU A 28 -42.59 -18.00 -16.78
C GLU A 28 -43.42 -18.94 -15.89
N MET A 29 -43.48 -18.65 -14.59
CA MET A 29 -44.27 -19.47 -13.66
C MET A 29 -45.77 -19.35 -13.91
N LYS A 30 -46.25 -18.18 -14.35
CA LYS A 30 -47.66 -17.99 -14.74
C LYS A 30 -48.00 -18.85 -15.97
N GLU A 31 -47.15 -18.86 -16.98
CA GLU A 31 -47.34 -19.67 -18.19
C GLU A 31 -47.45 -21.16 -17.84
N HIS A 32 -46.50 -21.71 -17.09
CA HIS A 32 -46.54 -23.13 -16.69
C HIS A 32 -47.75 -23.49 -15.84
N LEU A 33 -48.21 -22.58 -15.00
CA LEU A 33 -49.38 -22.82 -14.16
C LEU A 33 -50.67 -22.82 -14.99
N ILE A 34 -50.76 -21.97 -16.02
CA ILE A 34 -51.85 -21.98 -17.00
C ILE A 34 -51.83 -23.28 -17.81
N GLU A 35 -50.66 -23.71 -18.30
CA GLU A 35 -50.49 -24.96 -19.03
C GLU A 35 -50.96 -26.16 -18.19
N THR A 36 -50.48 -26.27 -16.96
CA THR A 36 -50.83 -27.36 -16.04
C THR A 36 -52.34 -27.41 -15.76
N VAL A 37 -52.98 -26.25 -15.59
CA VAL A 37 -54.44 -26.18 -15.39
C VAL A 37 -55.19 -26.65 -16.64
N ASN A 38 -54.72 -26.28 -17.83
CA ASN A 38 -55.34 -26.70 -19.08
C ASN A 38 -55.17 -28.20 -19.35
N GLU A 39 -54.01 -28.78 -19.03
CA GLU A 39 -53.78 -30.22 -19.09
C GLU A 39 -54.72 -30.97 -18.15
N LEU A 40 -54.83 -30.56 -16.88
CA LEU A 40 -55.73 -31.18 -15.92
C LEU A 40 -57.21 -31.10 -16.34
N LYS A 41 -57.62 -29.98 -16.95
CA LYS A 41 -58.96 -29.84 -17.54
C LYS A 41 -59.16 -30.83 -18.70
N SER A 42 -58.14 -31.02 -19.55
CA SER A 42 -58.20 -31.97 -20.67
C SER A 42 -58.26 -33.44 -20.21
N GLU A 43 -57.72 -33.73 -19.03
CA GLU A 43 -57.80 -35.03 -18.35
C GLU A 43 -59.16 -35.29 -17.68
N GLY A 44 -60.09 -34.32 -17.74
CA GLY A 44 -61.46 -34.46 -17.24
C GLY A 44 -61.71 -33.87 -15.85
N ASN A 45 -60.73 -33.17 -15.26
CA ASN A 45 -60.94 -32.47 -13.98
C ASN A 45 -61.78 -31.20 -14.17
N THR A 46 -62.54 -30.84 -13.12
CA THR A 46 -63.21 -29.53 -13.10
C THR A 46 -62.18 -28.40 -13.01
N GLU A 47 -62.58 -27.18 -13.37
CA GLU A 47 -61.71 -26.00 -13.27
C GLU A 47 -61.21 -25.78 -11.84
N GLU A 48 -62.08 -25.99 -10.85
CA GLU A 48 -61.76 -25.83 -9.43
C GLU A 48 -60.80 -26.93 -8.93
N GLU A 49 -60.96 -28.18 -9.38
CA GLU A 49 -60.01 -29.25 -9.05
C GLU A 49 -58.65 -29.04 -9.73
N SER A 50 -58.66 -28.62 -10.99
CA SER A 50 -57.44 -28.35 -11.77
C SER A 50 -56.60 -27.26 -11.13
N LEU A 51 -57.23 -26.15 -10.73
CA LEU A 51 -56.56 -25.05 -10.02
C LEU A 51 -56.02 -25.49 -8.66
N LYS A 52 -56.76 -26.31 -7.91
CA LYS A 52 -56.32 -26.82 -6.61
C LYS A 52 -55.07 -27.70 -6.73
N ILE A 53 -55.10 -28.66 -7.66
CA ILE A 53 -53.98 -29.58 -7.91
C ILE A 53 -52.77 -28.81 -8.44
N ALA A 54 -52.96 -27.84 -9.33
CA ALA A 54 -51.87 -26.99 -9.83
C ALA A 54 -51.25 -26.16 -8.69
N TYR A 55 -52.05 -25.53 -7.82
CA TYR A 55 -51.53 -24.76 -6.70
C TYR A 55 -50.79 -25.61 -5.67
N GLU A 56 -51.23 -26.85 -5.41
CA GLU A 56 -50.51 -27.78 -4.53
C GLU A 56 -49.16 -28.17 -5.14
N ARG A 57 -49.12 -28.55 -6.43
CA ARG A 57 -47.88 -28.92 -7.14
C ARG A 57 -46.86 -27.77 -7.18
N PHE A 58 -47.31 -26.54 -7.43
CA PHE A 58 -46.44 -25.36 -7.50
C PHE A 58 -46.17 -24.72 -6.13
N GLY A 59 -46.99 -25.00 -5.12
CA GLY A 59 -46.80 -24.56 -3.73
C GLY A 59 -45.52 -25.12 -3.10
N ASP A 60 -45.17 -26.37 -3.41
CA ASP A 60 -43.90 -26.98 -2.99
C ASP A 60 -42.69 -26.38 -3.73
N VAL A 61 -42.87 -25.96 -4.99
CA VAL A 61 -41.85 -25.24 -5.79
C VAL A 61 -41.48 -23.89 -5.13
N LYS A 62 -42.40 -23.26 -4.37
CA LYS A 62 -42.15 -22.03 -3.59
C LYS A 62 -40.94 -22.15 -2.65
N VAL A 63 -40.81 -23.28 -1.98
CA VAL A 63 -39.75 -23.50 -0.98
C VAL A 63 -38.39 -23.54 -1.68
N ILE A 64 -38.35 -24.18 -2.86
CA ILE A 64 -37.16 -24.34 -3.68
C ILE A 64 -36.75 -23.00 -4.29
N ASN A 65 -37.69 -22.27 -4.90
CA ASN A 65 -37.39 -20.96 -5.54
C ASN A 65 -36.95 -19.91 -4.52
N ASN A 66 -37.59 -19.82 -3.35
CA ASN A 66 -37.14 -18.90 -2.29
C ASN A 66 -35.73 -19.21 -1.77
N GLY A 67 -35.37 -20.51 -1.71
CA GLY A 67 -34.02 -20.95 -1.42
C GLY A 67 -33.02 -20.46 -2.47
N LEU A 68 -33.31 -20.70 -3.75
CA LEU A 68 -32.47 -20.27 -4.87
C LEU A 68 -32.29 -18.73 -4.93
N PHE A 69 -33.37 -17.95 -4.83
CA PHE A 69 -33.29 -16.49 -4.85
C PHE A 69 -32.44 -15.93 -3.69
N LYS A 70 -32.58 -16.50 -2.48
CA LYS A 70 -31.74 -16.11 -1.35
C LYS A 70 -30.27 -16.46 -1.60
N LEU A 71 -29.97 -17.60 -2.22
CA LEU A 71 -28.60 -17.99 -2.57
C LEU A 71 -27.99 -17.05 -3.62
N PHE A 72 -28.72 -16.74 -4.69
CA PHE A 72 -28.26 -15.80 -5.73
C PHE A 72 -28.01 -14.40 -5.19
N ASN A 73 -28.90 -13.88 -4.34
CA ASN A 73 -28.71 -12.57 -3.73
C ASN A 73 -27.53 -12.53 -2.76
N LYS A 74 -27.34 -13.59 -1.94
CA LYS A 74 -26.16 -13.71 -1.08
C LYS A 74 -24.87 -13.75 -1.89
N GLN A 75 -24.82 -14.50 -2.99
CA GLN A 75 -23.68 -14.55 -3.91
C GLN A 75 -23.39 -13.19 -4.56
N LYS A 76 -24.41 -12.49 -5.09
CA LYS A 76 -24.25 -11.14 -5.67
C LYS A 76 -23.70 -10.14 -4.63
N LYS A 77 -24.20 -10.17 -3.39
CA LYS A 77 -23.73 -9.31 -2.30
C LYS A 77 -22.28 -9.64 -1.92
N PHE A 78 -21.92 -10.92 -1.84
CA PHE A 78 -20.57 -11.38 -1.55
C PHE A 78 -19.56 -10.90 -2.61
N ILE A 79 -19.88 -11.06 -3.91
CA ILE A 79 -19.03 -10.59 -5.01
C ILE A 79 -18.85 -9.06 -4.94
N ARG A 80 -19.90 -8.30 -4.63
CA ARG A 80 -19.78 -6.85 -4.45
C ARG A 80 -18.87 -6.47 -3.28
N PHE A 81 -18.94 -7.21 -2.17
CA PHE A 81 -18.03 -7.00 -1.04
C PHE A 81 -16.56 -7.25 -1.41
N ILE A 82 -16.25 -8.34 -2.12
CA ILE A 82 -14.87 -8.62 -2.58
C ILE A 82 -14.33 -7.44 -3.39
N LEU A 83 -15.12 -6.88 -4.31
CA LEU A 83 -14.71 -5.72 -5.10
C LEU A 83 -14.40 -4.50 -4.23
N ILE A 84 -15.26 -4.21 -3.26
CA ILE A 84 -15.07 -3.06 -2.35
C ILE A 84 -13.75 -3.24 -1.60
N PHE A 85 -13.52 -4.40 -0.98
CA PHE A 85 -12.26 -4.68 -0.28
C PHE A 85 -11.05 -4.59 -1.19
N ALA A 86 -11.12 -5.16 -2.40
CA ALA A 86 -10.04 -5.10 -3.38
C ALA A 86 -9.64 -3.65 -3.70
N VAL A 87 -10.62 -2.80 -4.01
CA VAL A 87 -10.40 -1.38 -4.33
C VAL A 87 -9.89 -0.63 -3.11
N THR A 88 -10.46 -0.85 -1.93
CA THR A 88 -10.01 -0.19 -0.69
C THR A 88 -8.55 -0.52 -0.38
N PHE A 89 -8.15 -1.79 -0.44
CA PHE A 89 -6.77 -2.19 -0.20
C PHE A 89 -5.81 -1.60 -1.24
N LEU A 90 -6.20 -1.58 -2.53
CA LEU A 90 -5.39 -0.95 -3.58
C LEU A 90 -5.21 0.56 -3.34
N LEU A 91 -6.29 1.27 -3.02
CA LEU A 91 -6.22 2.71 -2.78
C LEU A 91 -5.32 3.04 -1.58
N ILE A 92 -5.52 2.36 -0.45
CA ILE A 92 -4.68 2.57 0.74
C ILE A 92 -3.23 2.20 0.45
N GLY A 93 -2.99 1.07 -0.23
CA GLY A 93 -1.66 0.60 -0.58
C GLY A 93 -0.92 1.59 -1.49
N VAL A 94 -1.55 2.04 -2.56
CA VAL A 94 -0.96 3.02 -3.51
C VAL A 94 -0.74 4.37 -2.84
N SER A 95 -1.72 4.90 -2.10
CA SER A 95 -1.56 6.18 -1.39
C SER A 95 -0.42 6.12 -0.36
N SER A 96 -0.34 5.03 0.40
CA SER A 96 0.76 4.80 1.35
C SER A 96 2.11 4.72 0.65
N TYR A 97 2.19 4.02 -0.49
CA TYR A 97 3.41 3.91 -1.28
C TYR A 97 3.88 5.28 -1.79
N ILE A 98 2.98 6.08 -2.36
CA ILE A 98 3.27 7.42 -2.84
C ILE A 98 3.76 8.31 -1.69
N PHE A 99 3.09 8.26 -0.54
CA PHE A 99 3.47 9.04 0.63
C PHE A 99 4.89 8.71 1.10
N MET A 100 5.24 7.42 1.20
CA MET A 100 6.60 6.99 1.57
C MET A 100 7.64 7.43 0.52
N SER A 101 7.32 7.32 -0.76
CA SER A 101 8.20 7.77 -1.85
C SER A 101 8.48 9.28 -1.79
N GLN A 102 7.45 10.09 -1.52
CA GLN A 102 7.63 11.52 -1.34
C GLN A 102 8.49 11.86 -0.12
N ARG A 103 8.34 11.12 0.99
CA ARG A 103 9.21 11.28 2.17
C ARG A 103 10.67 10.98 1.85
N ASP A 104 10.94 9.88 1.14
CA ASP A 104 12.29 9.52 0.71
C ASP A 104 12.92 10.57 -0.21
N LEU A 105 12.16 11.06 -1.20
CA LEU A 105 12.62 12.12 -2.10
C LEU A 105 12.90 13.42 -1.36
N LYS A 106 12.06 13.78 -0.38
CA LYS A 106 12.29 14.94 0.47
C LYS A 106 13.57 14.74 1.29
N PHE A 107 13.73 13.57 1.90
CA PHE A 107 14.90 13.25 2.71
C PHE A 107 16.21 13.32 1.91
N GLN A 108 16.23 12.76 0.69
CA GLN A 108 17.34 12.88 -0.25
C GLN A 108 17.73 14.32 -0.54
N LYS A 109 16.72 15.15 -0.85
CA LYS A 109 16.94 16.56 -1.16
C LYS A 109 17.51 17.31 0.05
N GLU A 110 16.95 17.07 1.23
CA GLU A 110 17.40 17.71 2.46
C GLU A 110 18.83 17.32 2.83
N GLN A 111 19.18 16.03 2.76
CA GLN A 111 20.53 15.53 2.94
C GLN A 111 21.51 16.21 1.97
N LYS A 112 21.16 16.29 0.68
CA LYS A 112 22.00 16.93 -0.34
C LYS A 112 22.16 18.43 -0.12
N ILE A 113 21.09 19.13 0.29
CA ILE A 113 21.13 20.56 0.61
C ILE A 113 22.04 20.80 1.82
N LEU A 114 21.93 19.96 2.85
CA LEU A 114 22.76 20.05 4.05
C LEU A 114 24.25 19.83 3.73
N THR A 115 24.60 18.71 3.09
CA THR A 115 25.99 18.38 2.76
C THR A 115 26.63 19.43 1.85
N LYS A 116 25.96 19.73 0.73
CA LYS A 116 26.46 20.69 -0.24
C LYS A 116 26.52 22.10 0.34
N GLY A 117 25.49 22.54 1.06
CA GLY A 117 25.46 23.88 1.66
C GLY A 117 26.58 24.11 2.68
N ILE A 118 26.91 23.10 3.50
CA ILE A 118 28.05 23.20 4.43
C ILE A 118 29.38 23.22 3.68
N LEU A 119 29.59 22.32 2.73
CA LEU A 119 30.84 22.25 1.98
C LEU A 119 31.07 23.49 1.10
N GLU A 120 30.02 24.09 0.53
CA GLU A 120 30.09 25.35 -0.22
C GLU A 120 30.40 26.54 0.70
N THR A 121 29.82 26.57 1.91
CA THR A 121 30.13 27.58 2.93
C THR A 121 31.60 27.53 3.34
N LEU A 122 32.17 26.34 3.46
CA LEU A 122 33.60 26.16 3.76
C LEU A 122 34.49 26.51 2.56
N GLY A 123 34.04 26.18 1.35
CA GLY A 123 34.76 26.40 0.11
C GLY A 123 36.16 25.80 0.14
N ASN A 124 37.11 26.48 -0.51
CA ASN A 124 38.53 26.11 -0.54
C ASN A 124 39.35 26.78 0.57
N ASN A 125 38.70 27.36 1.58
CA ASN A 125 39.41 28.07 2.65
C ASN A 125 40.10 27.11 3.61
N ASP A 126 41.27 27.49 4.12
CA ASP A 126 42.03 26.69 5.09
C ASP A 126 41.52 26.78 6.52
N ASN A 127 40.78 27.84 6.83
CA ASN A 127 40.29 28.14 8.17
C ASN A 127 38.78 28.39 8.15
N ILE A 128 38.11 28.04 9.24
CA ILE A 128 36.68 28.27 9.43
C ILE A 128 36.51 29.60 10.17
N THR A 129 35.94 30.60 9.50
CA THR A 129 35.61 31.90 10.10
C THR A 129 34.39 31.79 11.03
N GLU A 130 34.20 32.75 11.94
CA GLU A 130 33.00 32.81 12.78
C GLU A 130 31.72 32.98 11.95
N GLU A 131 31.80 33.70 10.82
CA GLU A 131 30.69 33.80 9.87
C GLU A 131 30.30 32.43 9.29
N ASN A 132 31.29 31.63 8.89
CA ASN A 132 31.06 30.26 8.40
C ASN A 132 30.42 29.39 9.48
N LYS A 133 30.90 29.48 10.73
CA LYS A 133 30.29 28.74 11.85
C LYS A 133 28.83 29.13 12.06
N SER A 134 28.50 30.43 11.97
CA SER A 134 27.12 30.90 12.12
C SER A 134 26.22 30.37 11.00
N LYS A 135 26.66 30.45 9.74
CA LYS A 135 25.91 29.91 8.58
C LYS A 135 25.65 28.40 8.69
N ILE A 136 26.67 27.64 9.07
CA ILE A 136 26.56 26.19 9.26
C ILE A 136 25.58 25.86 10.39
N LYS A 137 25.64 26.60 11.50
CA LYS A 137 24.72 26.45 12.63
C LYS A 137 23.28 26.74 12.22
N GLU A 138 23.03 27.79 11.44
CA GLU A 138 21.69 28.11 10.92
C GLU A 138 21.16 27.04 9.96
N LEU A 139 22.03 26.51 9.10
CA LEU A 139 21.65 25.42 8.19
C LEU A 139 21.33 24.14 8.96
N ALA A 140 22.15 23.78 9.95
CA ALA A 140 21.94 22.62 10.81
C ALA A 140 20.61 22.68 11.58
N LYS A 141 20.24 23.86 12.10
CA LYS A 141 18.99 24.07 12.84
C LYS A 141 17.73 23.78 12.03
N LYS A 142 17.79 23.83 10.69
CA LYS A 142 16.65 23.48 9.83
C LYS A 142 16.31 21.99 9.87
N TYR A 143 17.23 21.16 10.34
CA TYR A 143 17.13 19.70 10.34
C TYR A 143 17.18 19.18 11.77
N ASP A 144 16.02 19.15 12.41
CA ASP A 144 15.85 18.75 13.81
C ASP A 144 16.21 17.29 14.11
N TYR A 145 16.33 16.46 13.07
CA TYR A 145 16.71 15.05 13.15
C TYR A 145 18.23 14.81 13.15
N ILE A 146 19.05 15.85 13.05
CA ILE A 146 20.51 15.76 13.14
C ILE A 146 20.95 15.74 14.61
N ASN A 147 21.76 14.75 14.99
CA ASN A 147 22.35 14.65 16.32
C ASN A 147 23.56 15.59 16.43
N TYR A 148 24.51 15.47 15.50
CA TYR A 148 25.68 16.34 15.42
C TYR A 148 26.18 16.53 14.00
N ILE A 149 26.97 17.58 13.80
CA ILE A 149 27.80 17.82 12.63
C ILE A 149 29.24 17.97 13.10
N ALA A 150 30.16 17.21 12.51
CA ALA A 150 31.59 17.25 12.74
C ALA A 150 32.30 17.64 11.44
N LEU A 151 33.20 18.63 11.53
CA LEU A 151 33.98 19.13 10.40
C LEU A 151 35.44 18.78 10.60
N PHE A 152 36.03 18.09 9.62
CA PHE A 152 37.41 17.66 9.65
C PHE A 152 38.17 18.32 8.52
N LYS A 153 39.38 18.80 8.83
CA LYS A 153 40.31 19.29 7.83
C LYS A 153 41.19 18.12 7.39
N ILE A 154 41.18 17.80 6.10
CA ILE A 154 41.89 16.61 5.59
C ILE A 154 43.40 16.72 5.80
N SER A 155 43.95 17.93 5.71
CA SER A 155 45.38 18.18 5.97
C SER A 155 45.81 17.86 7.40
N ASP A 156 44.89 17.89 8.37
CA ASP A 156 45.21 17.75 9.78
C ASP A 156 45.36 16.26 10.17
N ASN A 157 44.95 15.33 9.30
CA ASN A 157 44.96 13.91 9.58
C ASN A 157 45.40 13.07 8.35
N PRO A 158 46.67 12.60 8.30
CA PRO A 158 47.19 11.78 7.21
C PRO A 158 46.46 10.45 7.00
N LYS A 159 45.89 9.86 8.07
CA LYS A 159 45.11 8.62 7.98
C LYS A 159 43.78 8.86 7.26
N MET A 160 43.06 9.91 7.65
CA MET A 160 41.83 10.34 6.99
C MET A 160 42.08 10.69 5.52
N LYS A 161 43.17 11.39 5.22
CA LYS A 161 43.54 11.70 3.83
C LYS A 161 43.66 10.43 2.98
N ARG A 162 44.35 9.40 3.50
CA ARG A 162 44.49 8.12 2.80
C ARG A 162 43.14 7.43 2.59
N GLU A 163 42.31 7.35 3.62
CA GLU A 163 40.97 6.74 3.53
C GLU A 163 40.08 7.44 2.48
N ILE A 164 40.15 8.77 2.37
CA ILE A 164 39.42 9.54 1.35
C ILE A 164 40.00 9.37 -0.06
N GLU A 165 41.32 9.26 -0.18
CA GLU A 165 41.97 9.03 -1.49
C GLU A 165 41.70 7.61 -2.01
N GLU A 166 41.55 6.63 -1.11
CA GLU A 166 41.18 5.25 -1.43
C GLU A 166 39.68 5.09 -1.75
N ASP A 167 38.81 5.86 -1.08
CA ASP A 167 37.36 5.85 -1.30
C ASP A 167 36.94 6.74 -2.49
N LYS A 168 36.74 6.12 -3.65
CA LYS A 168 36.31 6.79 -4.89
C LYS A 168 34.84 7.24 -4.87
N GLU A 169 34.04 6.81 -3.90
CA GLU A 169 32.61 7.11 -3.84
C GLU A 169 32.30 8.37 -3.00
N LEU A 170 33.18 8.70 -2.05
CA LEU A 170 33.02 9.87 -1.19
C LEU A 170 33.08 11.18 -2.01
N ASN A 171 31.96 11.89 -2.06
CA ASN A 171 31.81 13.12 -2.84
C ASN A 171 30.97 14.17 -2.10
N ILE A 172 30.68 15.31 -2.76
CA ILE A 172 29.95 16.43 -2.17
C ILE A 172 28.49 16.11 -1.78
N ASN A 173 27.87 15.08 -2.36
CA ASN A 173 26.49 14.70 -2.06
C ASN A 173 26.38 13.91 -0.74
N GLY A 174 27.49 13.31 -0.31
CA GLY A 174 27.56 12.47 0.87
C GLY A 174 27.18 11.02 0.63
N ILE A 175 27.79 10.13 1.41
CA ILE A 175 27.56 8.69 1.43
C ILE A 175 27.49 8.19 2.87
N TYR A 176 26.86 7.04 3.06
CA TYR A 176 26.79 6.37 4.36
C TYR A 176 28.10 5.63 4.62
N ILE A 177 28.75 5.93 5.73
CA ILE A 177 30.05 5.34 6.09
C ILE A 177 30.11 5.00 7.58
N TYR A 178 31.08 4.18 7.96
CA TYR A 178 31.47 4.08 9.37
C TYR A 178 32.00 5.43 9.86
N PRO A 179 31.61 5.86 11.08
CA PRO A 179 31.94 7.18 11.57
C PRO A 179 33.43 7.33 11.89
N PHE A 180 34.01 8.47 11.49
CA PHE A 180 35.26 8.95 12.05
C PHE A 180 35.08 9.34 13.51
N ASP A 181 36.12 9.20 14.33
CA ASP A 181 36.12 9.65 15.72
C ASP A 181 35.91 11.18 15.77
N ILE A 182 34.76 11.60 16.29
CA ILE A 182 34.37 13.01 16.38
C ILE A 182 35.36 13.86 17.19
N LYS A 183 36.21 13.25 18.04
CA LYS A 183 37.27 13.97 18.77
C LYS A 183 38.35 14.52 17.84
N MET A 184 38.48 13.98 16.63
CA MET A 184 39.39 14.47 15.61
C MET A 184 38.81 15.67 14.83
N ALA A 185 37.55 16.04 15.08
CA ALA A 185 36.90 17.14 14.39
C ALA A 185 37.50 18.49 14.80
N LYS A 186 37.72 19.35 13.80
CA LYS A 186 38.15 20.74 14.03
C LYS A 186 37.03 21.57 14.64
N VAL A 187 35.80 21.30 14.22
CA VAL A 187 34.59 21.96 14.70
C VAL A 187 33.50 20.92 14.84
N MET A 188 32.73 21.01 15.92
CA MET A 188 31.60 20.14 16.19
C MET A 188 30.38 20.98 16.56
N TYR A 189 29.21 20.57 16.10
CA TYR A 189 27.94 21.22 16.42
C TYR A 189 26.89 20.17 16.81
N PRO A 190 26.28 20.25 18.01
CA PRO A 190 26.68 21.12 19.13
C PRO A 190 28.04 20.71 19.72
N ASN A 191 28.75 21.65 20.38
CA ASN A 191 30.11 21.43 20.90
C ASN A 191 30.24 20.31 21.94
N ASN A 192 29.14 19.88 22.54
CA ASN A 192 29.06 18.82 23.54
C ASN A 192 28.38 17.54 23.02
N ALA A 193 28.21 17.43 21.70
CA ALA A 193 27.64 16.24 21.10
C ALA A 193 28.42 14.98 21.48
N LYS A 194 27.68 13.89 21.65
CA LYS A 194 28.24 12.56 21.81
C LYS A 194 27.91 11.75 20.57
N GLN A 195 28.92 11.06 20.07
CA GLN A 195 28.74 10.06 19.03
C GLN A 195 27.89 8.92 19.60
N LEU A 196 26.80 8.58 18.93
CA LEU A 196 25.90 7.53 19.39
C LEU A 196 26.41 6.16 18.93
N THR A 197 27.01 6.11 17.75
CA THR A 197 27.58 4.89 17.16
C THR A 197 29.08 4.81 17.39
N LYS A 198 29.60 3.59 17.54
CA LYS A 198 31.04 3.34 17.67
C LYS A 198 31.64 2.91 16.34
N GLN A 199 32.93 3.15 16.16
CA GLN A 199 33.68 2.84 14.94
C GLN A 199 33.76 1.32 14.62
N ASP A 200 33.49 0.47 15.61
CA ASP A 200 33.46 -1.00 15.53
C ASP A 200 32.05 -1.59 15.37
N GLY A 201 31.01 -0.76 15.39
CA GLY A 201 29.61 -1.17 15.25
C GLY A 201 29.07 -0.96 13.84
N TYR A 202 28.10 -1.79 13.43
CA TYR A 202 27.32 -1.56 12.22
C TYR A 202 26.61 -0.20 12.32
N ASP A 203 27.01 0.75 11.47
CA ASP A 203 26.42 2.09 11.45
C ASP A 203 26.08 2.51 10.02
N ARG A 204 24.78 2.70 9.76
CA ARG A 204 24.27 3.35 8.53
C ARG A 204 23.54 4.65 8.81
N SER A 205 23.68 5.17 10.03
CA SER A 205 23.10 6.44 10.48
C SER A 205 24.11 7.60 10.40
N THR A 206 25.35 7.32 10.05
CA THR A 206 26.37 8.33 9.79
C THR A 206 26.54 8.58 8.29
N VAL A 207 26.57 9.86 7.93
CA VAL A 207 26.81 10.33 6.56
C VAL A 207 28.07 11.17 6.56
N ALA A 208 28.94 10.93 5.59
CA ALA A 208 30.09 11.78 5.33
C ALA A 208 30.09 12.30 3.90
N ALA A 209 30.57 13.54 3.71
CA ALA A 209 30.76 14.15 2.40
C ALA A 209 32.08 14.93 2.39
N THR A 210 32.68 15.08 1.21
CA THR A 210 33.98 15.77 1.06
C THR A 210 33.99 16.73 -0.12
N ASN A 211 34.69 17.85 0.03
CA ASN A 211 35.11 18.71 -1.08
C ASN A 211 36.62 18.59 -1.38
N LYS A 212 37.26 17.50 -0.93
CA LYS A 212 38.71 17.22 -1.00
C LYS A 212 39.60 18.06 -0.11
N LYS A 213 39.06 19.07 0.58
CA LYS A 213 39.78 19.85 1.62
C LYS A 213 39.18 19.64 3.01
N TRP A 214 37.87 19.57 3.06
CA TRP A 214 37.07 19.35 4.25
C TRP A 214 36.23 18.10 4.12
N VAL A 215 36.10 17.36 5.22
CA VAL A 215 35.08 16.35 5.41
C VAL A 215 34.04 16.90 6.38
N ILE A 216 32.77 16.78 5.99
CA ILE A 216 31.65 16.87 6.90
C ILE A 216 31.22 15.45 7.24
N GLN A 217 31.02 15.19 8.53
CA GLN A 217 30.28 14.04 9.03
C GLN A 217 29.08 14.53 9.82
N TYR A 218 27.96 13.84 9.72
CA TYR A 218 26.88 14.02 10.66
C TYR A 218 26.18 12.70 10.93
N GLU A 219 25.60 12.62 12.11
CA GLU A 219 24.85 11.47 12.59
C GLU A 219 23.41 11.90 12.85
N TYR A 220 22.47 11.01 12.57
CA TYR A 220 21.06 11.24 12.85
C TYR A 220 20.72 10.95 14.33
N LYS A 221 19.62 11.52 14.82
CA LYS A 221 19.08 11.19 16.15
C LYS A 221 18.46 9.79 16.19
N ASN A 222 18.49 9.15 17.35
CA ASN A 222 17.97 7.79 17.57
C ASN A 222 16.55 7.55 17.01
N PHE A 223 15.64 8.52 17.15
CA PHE A 223 14.24 8.33 16.75
C PHE A 223 14.06 8.12 15.24
N ILE A 224 15.02 8.54 14.41
CA ILE A 224 14.96 8.36 12.95
C ILE A 224 15.86 7.21 12.47
N HIS A 225 16.71 6.64 13.33
CA HIS A 225 17.69 5.60 12.95
C HIS A 225 17.06 4.45 12.16
N SER A 226 15.96 3.87 12.62
CA SER A 226 15.31 2.77 11.91
C SER A 226 14.87 3.17 10.49
N TYR A 227 14.38 4.40 10.30
CA TYR A 227 14.05 4.90 8.96
C TYR A 227 15.30 5.04 8.09
N ILE A 228 16.39 5.57 8.65
CA ILE A 228 17.67 5.76 7.96
C ILE A 228 18.34 4.44 7.60
N GLU A 229 18.38 3.46 8.50
CA GLU A 229 18.95 2.15 8.23
C GLU A 229 18.22 1.47 7.07
N ASN A 230 16.88 1.53 7.07
CA ASN A 230 16.08 1.01 5.96
C ASN A 230 16.31 1.80 4.67
N TYR A 231 16.42 3.12 4.75
CA TYR A 231 16.63 3.98 3.60
C TYR A 231 18.04 3.81 2.99
N SER A 232 19.09 3.84 3.82
CA SER A 232 20.49 3.65 3.43
C SER A 232 20.75 2.25 2.88
N SER A 233 20.12 1.22 3.46
CA SER A 233 20.25 -0.16 2.96
C SER A 233 19.88 -0.29 1.48
N ARG A 234 18.91 0.50 1.00
CA ARG A 234 18.53 0.52 -0.43
C ARG A 234 19.56 1.17 -1.33
N ILE A 235 20.18 2.25 -0.88
CA ILE A 235 21.19 2.95 -1.69
C ILE A 235 22.43 2.08 -1.80
N VAL A 236 22.84 1.46 -0.70
CA VAL A 236 24.06 0.66 -0.63
C VAL A 236 23.89 -0.71 -1.29
N TYR A 237 22.71 -1.35 -1.17
CA TYR A 237 22.45 -2.70 -1.69
C TYR A 237 21.53 -2.73 -2.92
N SER A 238 21.42 -1.62 -3.66
CA SER A 238 20.50 -1.50 -4.81
C SER A 238 20.64 -2.62 -5.84
N ASN A 239 21.79 -3.31 -5.88
CA ASN A 239 22.09 -4.33 -6.87
C ASN A 239 22.01 -5.78 -6.35
N LEU A 240 21.85 -6.05 -5.05
CA LEU A 240 22.07 -7.42 -4.53
C LEU A 240 21.06 -7.98 -3.53
N ASP A 241 20.10 -7.21 -3.00
CA ASP A 241 19.14 -7.80 -2.06
C ASP A 241 17.75 -7.16 -2.13
N TYR A 242 16.86 -7.78 -2.89
CA TYR A 242 15.44 -7.38 -2.99
C TYR A 242 14.74 -7.38 -1.63
N SER A 243 15.28 -8.04 -0.61
CA SER A 243 14.68 -8.13 0.72
C SER A 243 14.68 -6.78 1.48
N THR A 244 15.71 -5.96 1.32
CA THR A 244 15.90 -4.72 2.11
C THR A 244 15.08 -3.55 1.58
N ALA A 245 14.95 -3.43 0.25
CA ALA A 245 14.14 -2.40 -0.37
C ALA A 245 12.65 -2.49 -0.04
N THR A 246 12.18 -3.68 0.35
CA THR A 246 10.79 -3.89 0.72
C THR A 246 10.44 -3.37 2.09
N PHE A 247 11.36 -3.13 3.04
CA PHE A 247 10.97 -2.92 4.45
C PHE A 247 10.10 -1.68 4.69
N ASN A 248 10.48 -0.51 4.16
CA ASN A 248 9.69 0.73 4.34
C ASN A 248 8.37 0.73 3.54
N TYR A 249 8.32 -0.04 2.46
CA TYR A 249 7.14 -0.15 1.58
C TYR A 249 6.37 -1.45 1.83
N LYS A 250 6.77 -2.26 2.81
CA LYS A 250 6.34 -3.64 2.98
C LYS A 250 4.84 -3.72 3.12
N ASN A 251 4.32 -2.86 3.99
CA ASN A 251 2.90 -2.73 4.24
C ASN A 251 2.15 -2.24 2.99
N SER A 252 2.66 -1.22 2.31
CA SER A 252 2.05 -0.70 1.08
C SER A 252 2.00 -1.76 -0.02
N ILE A 253 3.10 -2.50 -0.21
CA ILE A 253 3.22 -3.60 -1.18
C ILE A 253 2.26 -4.73 -0.82
N TYR A 254 2.18 -5.15 0.44
CA TYR A 254 1.23 -6.19 0.86
C TYR A 254 -0.22 -5.79 0.63
N LEU A 255 -0.60 -4.55 0.92
CA LEU A 255 -1.95 -4.06 0.63
C LEU A 255 -2.23 -4.07 -0.88
N ILE A 256 -1.25 -3.70 -1.71
CA ILE A 256 -1.38 -3.77 -3.16
C ILE A 256 -1.53 -5.22 -3.64
N ILE A 257 -0.73 -6.15 -3.13
CA ILE A 257 -0.80 -7.57 -3.48
C ILE A 257 -2.16 -8.14 -3.06
N ILE A 258 -2.58 -7.95 -1.81
CA ILE A 258 -3.88 -8.42 -1.30
C ILE A 258 -5.02 -7.84 -2.14
N GLY A 259 -5.00 -6.54 -2.41
CA GLY A 259 -5.99 -5.88 -3.25
C GLY A 259 -6.03 -6.43 -4.68
N GLY A 260 -4.87 -6.67 -5.28
CA GLY A 260 -4.73 -7.29 -6.60
C GLY A 260 -5.26 -8.73 -6.65
N THR A 261 -4.91 -9.55 -5.66
CA THR A 261 -5.42 -10.93 -5.55
C THR A 261 -6.94 -10.96 -5.40
N LEU A 262 -7.52 -10.10 -4.56
CA LEU A 262 -8.97 -9.99 -4.40
C LEU A 262 -9.65 -9.50 -5.69
N LEU A 263 -9.01 -8.60 -6.44
CA LEU A 263 -9.53 -8.13 -7.72
C LEU A 263 -9.56 -9.26 -8.76
N ILE A 264 -8.49 -10.05 -8.86
CA ILE A 264 -8.43 -11.24 -9.74
C ILE A 264 -9.52 -12.24 -9.34
N LEU A 265 -9.65 -12.55 -8.04
CA LEU A 265 -10.70 -13.43 -7.53
C LEU A 265 -12.09 -12.91 -7.91
N TRP A 266 -12.33 -11.60 -7.78
CA TRP A 266 -13.58 -10.98 -8.19
C TRP A 266 -13.84 -11.12 -9.70
N ILE A 267 -12.83 -10.93 -10.56
CA ILE A 267 -12.96 -11.11 -12.00
C ILE A 267 -13.36 -12.55 -12.32
N ILE A 268 -12.69 -13.54 -11.71
CA ILE A 268 -13.00 -14.96 -11.90
C ILE A 268 -14.44 -15.26 -11.48
N LEU A 269 -14.86 -14.83 -10.28
CA LEU A 269 -16.22 -15.03 -9.79
C LEU A 269 -17.28 -14.36 -10.68
N ARG A 270 -16.97 -13.16 -11.19
CA ARG A 270 -17.87 -12.43 -12.09
C ARG A 270 -18.00 -13.11 -13.45
N LEU A 271 -16.90 -13.62 -14.01
CA LEU A 271 -16.90 -14.38 -15.27
C LEU A 271 -17.65 -15.69 -15.12
N TYR A 272 -17.40 -16.44 -14.04
CA TYR A 272 -18.10 -17.68 -13.72
C TYR A 272 -19.62 -17.48 -13.65
N ASN A 273 -20.07 -16.46 -12.91
CA ASN A 273 -21.51 -16.16 -12.84
C ASN A 273 -22.10 -15.77 -14.19
N ARG A 274 -21.34 -15.06 -15.04
CA ARG A 274 -21.81 -14.66 -16.38
C ARG A 274 -21.94 -15.84 -17.33
N VAL A 275 -21.05 -16.84 -17.24
CA VAL A 275 -21.08 -18.05 -18.07
C VAL A 275 -22.18 -19.00 -17.60
N ASN A 276 -22.32 -19.24 -16.29
CA ASN A 276 -23.38 -20.11 -15.78
C ASN A 276 -24.79 -19.54 -16.01
N LEU A 277 -24.99 -18.22 -15.93
CA LEU A 277 -26.28 -17.60 -16.28
C LEU A 277 -26.64 -17.75 -17.77
N LYS A 278 -25.68 -18.03 -18.65
CA LYS A 278 -25.93 -18.30 -20.08
C LYS A 278 -26.25 -19.77 -20.38
N LEU A 279 -25.88 -20.69 -19.48
CA LEU A 279 -26.11 -22.14 -19.66
C LEU A 279 -27.48 -22.60 -19.11
N VAL A 280 -28.20 -21.72 -18.42
CA VAL A 280 -29.55 -21.96 -17.87
C VAL A 280 -30.64 -21.25 -18.71
N LYS A 281 -30.28 -20.76 -19.90
CA LYS A 281 -31.23 -20.30 -20.93
C LYS A 281 -31.28 -21.33 -22.04
#